data_AF-A0AAN9GJ23-F1
#
_entry.id   AF-A0AAN9GJ23-F1
#
_cell.length_a   1.000
_cell.length_b   1.000
_cell.length_c   1.000
_cell.angle_alpha   90.00
_cell.angle_beta   90.00
_cell.angle_gamma   90.00
#
_symmetry.space_group_name_H-M   'P 1'
#
loop_
_entity.id
_entity.type
_entity.pdbx_description
1 polymer ?
#
loop_
_entity_poly.entity_id
_entity_poly.type
_entity_poly.pdbx_seq_one_letter_code
_entity_poly.pdbx_strand_id
1 'polypeptide(L)' 'MTAPAAIKKKAPGANDCGQEDQTAEHILQRCPLLDEERKEVWPSPTPLQTKLYGSRQELEKTTTFITSAGLIV' A
#
# COMPACT_ATOMS: atom_id res chain seq x y z
N MET A 1 -12.07 -17.97 -23.71
CA MET A 1 -12.64 -16.60 -23.68
C MET A 1 -12.08 -15.92 -22.45
N THR A 2 -10.94 -15.26 -22.57
CA THR A 2 -10.23 -14.64 -21.44
C THR A 2 -10.79 -13.24 -21.24
N ALA A 3 -11.45 -12.99 -20.12
CA ALA A 3 -11.97 -11.66 -19.77
C ALA A 3 -10.80 -10.69 -19.55
N PRO A 4 -10.87 -9.44 -20.03
CA PRO A 4 -9.84 -8.45 -19.76
C PRO A 4 -9.94 -7.98 -18.29
N ALA A 5 -8.82 -8.05 -17.57
CA ALA A 5 -8.69 -7.45 -16.24
C ALA A 5 -8.91 -5.94 -16.36
N ALA A 6 -10.00 -5.47 -15.75
CA ALA A 6 -10.33 -4.06 -15.71
C ALA A 6 -9.31 -3.33 -14.84
N ILE A 7 -8.44 -2.54 -15.47
CA ILE A 7 -7.56 -1.58 -14.79
C ILE A 7 -8.47 -0.52 -14.19
N LYS A 8 -8.79 -0.69 -12.91
CA LYS A 8 -9.61 0.23 -12.12
C LYS A 8 -8.78 1.49 -11.89
N LYS A 9 -8.97 2.51 -12.74
CA LYS A 9 -8.33 3.82 -12.56
C LYS A 9 -8.72 4.38 -11.19
N LYS A 10 -7.79 4.35 -10.23
CA LYS A 10 -7.98 4.89 -8.87
C LYS A 10 -7.89 6.41 -8.96
N ALA A 11 -8.94 7.09 -8.51
CA ALA A 11 -8.99 8.55 -8.50
C ALA A 11 -7.93 9.10 -7.52
N PRO A 12 -7.21 10.17 -7.88
CA PRO A 12 -6.25 10.80 -6.98
C PRO A 12 -7.02 11.51 -5.85
N GLY A 13 -6.79 11.07 -4.60
CA GLY A 13 -7.24 11.81 -3.41
C GLY A 13 -8.31 11.17 -2.53
N ALA A 14 -8.79 9.95 -2.81
CA ALA A 14 -9.64 9.21 -1.89
C ALA A 14 -8.81 8.23 -1.05
N ASN A 15 -8.00 8.77 -0.13
CA ASN A 15 -7.23 7.96 0.82
C ASN A 15 -8.03 7.55 2.06
N ASP A 16 -9.19 8.18 2.29
CA ASP A 16 -10.04 7.82 3.41
C ASP A 16 -10.78 6.50 3.13
N CYS A 17 -10.35 5.43 3.80
CA CYS A 17 -11.07 4.17 3.83
C CYS A 17 -12.24 4.17 4.83
N GLY A 18 -12.60 5.32 5.40
CA GLY A 18 -13.63 5.46 6.43
C GLY A 18 -13.18 5.09 7.84
N GLN A 19 -11.88 4.87 8.08
CA GLN A 19 -11.34 4.64 9.42
C GLN A 19 -10.59 5.87 9.94
N GLU A 20 -11.00 6.27 11.14
CA GLU A 20 -10.63 7.44 11.94
C GLU A 20 -9.13 7.75 12.07
N ASP A 21 -8.24 6.77 11.92
CA ASP A 21 -6.79 6.98 12.02
C ASP A 21 -6.03 6.35 10.85
N GLN A 22 -5.77 7.17 9.82
CA GLN A 22 -4.87 6.91 8.70
C GLN A 22 -3.39 6.92 9.13
N THR A 23 -3.08 6.20 10.20
CA THR A 23 -1.70 6.04 10.69
C THR A 23 -0.85 5.26 9.69
N ALA A 24 0.47 5.42 9.78
CA ALA A 24 1.40 4.60 9.00
C ALA A 24 1.17 3.09 9.23
N GLU A 25 0.78 2.67 10.44
CA GLU A 25 0.36 1.29 10.71
C GLU A 25 -0.86 0.90 9.88
N HIS A 26 -1.92 1.72 9.90
CA HIS A 26 -3.13 1.44 9.14
C HIS A 26 -2.80 1.30 7.64
N ILE A 27 -2.12 2.29 7.06
CA ILE A 27 -1.75 2.33 5.65
C ILE A 27 -0.90 1.09 5.27
N LEU A 28 0.15 0.81 6.04
CA LEU A 28 1.14 -0.22 5.71
C LEU A 28 0.71 -1.65 6.07
N GLN A 29 -0.29 -1.84 6.94
CA GLN A 29 -0.68 -3.18 7.41
C GLN A 29 -2.17 -3.52 7.31
N ARG A 30 -3.08 -2.57 7.47
CA ARG A 30 -4.52 -2.88 7.67
C ARG A 30 -5.46 -2.30 6.62
N CYS A 31 -5.04 -1.26 5.90
CA CYS A 31 -5.90 -0.54 4.97
C CYS A 31 -6.42 -1.50 3.89
N PRO A 32 -7.74 -1.74 3.79
CA PRO A 32 -8.31 -2.67 2.83
C PRO A 32 -8.25 -2.13 1.40
N LEU A 33 -8.23 -0.80 1.23
CA LEU A 33 -8.11 -0.14 -0.08
C LEU A 33 -6.72 -0.25 -0.70
N LEU A 34 -5.73 -0.70 0.08
CA LEU A 34 -4.33 -0.84 -0.31
C LEU A 34 -3.85 -2.29 -0.22
N ASP A 35 -4.75 -3.25 -0.02
CA ASP A 35 -4.38 -4.65 0.20
C ASP A 35 -3.73 -5.28 -1.05
N GLU A 36 -4.28 -5.03 -2.23
CA GLU A 36 -3.72 -5.47 -3.51
C GLU A 36 -2.31 -4.91 -3.71
N GLU A 37 -2.16 -3.58 -3.62
CA GLU A 37 -0.89 -2.86 -3.73
C GLU A 37 0.15 -3.36 -2.72
N ARG A 38 -0.29 -3.65 -1.48
CA ARG A 38 0.58 -4.17 -0.43
C ARG A 38 1.06 -5.58 -0.76
N LYS A 39 0.23 -6.43 -1.36
CA LYS A 39 0.61 -7.79 -1.76
C LYS A 39 1.56 -7.80 -2.96
N GLU A 40 1.44 -6.82 -3.86
CA GLU A 40 2.39 -6.66 -4.96
C GLU A 40 3.80 -6.28 -4.46
N VAL A 41 3.88 -5.40 -3.46
CA VAL A 41 5.16 -4.96 -2.88
C VAL A 41 5.71 -5.95 -1.83
N TRP A 42 4.84 -6.53 -1.02
CA TRP A 42 5.17 -7.52 0.02
C TRP A 42 4.34 -8.80 -0.17
N PRO A 43 4.81 -9.72 -1.04
CA PRO A 43 4.11 -10.99 -1.27
C PRO A 43 4.18 -11.93 -0.06
N SER A 44 5.14 -11.70 0.84
CA SER A 44 5.26 -12.40 2.13
C SER A 44 4.84 -11.49 3.27
N PRO A 45 4.32 -12.04 4.38
CA PRO A 45 3.95 -11.25 5.55
C PRO A 45 5.18 -10.54 6.12
N THR A 46 5.27 -9.23 5.86
CA THR A 46 6.36 -8.38 6.35
C THR A 46 5.86 -7.56 7.55
N PRO A 47 6.55 -7.60 8.70
CA PRO A 47 6.12 -6.87 9.90
C PRO A 47 6.28 -5.36 9.73
N LEU A 48 5.49 -4.59 10.48
CA LEU A 48 5.45 -3.12 10.36
C LEU A 48 6.81 -2.49 10.62
N GLN A 49 7.54 -3.01 11.61
CA GLN A 49 8.87 -2.53 11.96
C GLN A 49 9.85 -2.63 10.79
N THR A 50 9.77 -3.67 9.96
CA THR A 50 10.60 -3.81 8.76
C THR A 50 10.20 -2.82 7.67
N LYS A 51 8.91 -2.54 7.52
CA LYS A 51 8.42 -1.55 6.55
C LYS A 51 8.82 -0.11 6.93
N LEU A 52 8.91 0.19 8.24
CA LEU A 52 9.24 1.53 8.75
C LEU A 52 10.73 1.74 8.99
N TYR A 53 11.45 0.72 9.46
CA TYR A 53 12.82 0.82 9.97
C TYR A 53 13.72 -0.32 9.49
N GLY A 54 13.31 -1.04 8.45
CA GLY A 54 14.10 -2.12 7.87
C GLY A 54 15.36 -1.62 7.15
N SER A 55 15.98 -2.53 6.41
CA SER A 55 17.13 -2.19 5.56
C SER A 55 16.72 -1.21 4.45
N ARG A 56 17.70 -0.57 3.80
CA ARG A 56 17.44 0.34 2.66
C ARG A 56 16.52 -0.29 1.60
N GLN A 57 16.72 -1.57 1.30
CA GLN A 57 15.90 -2.31 0.33
C GLN A 57 14.43 -2.43 0.77
N GLU A 58 14.18 -2.55 2.08
CA GLU A 58 12.82 -2.61 2.62
C GLU A 58 12.16 -1.22 2.62
N LEU A 59 12.93 -0.16 2.87
CA LEU A 59 12.44 1.22 2.77
C LEU A 59 12.19 1.66 1.33
N GLU A 60 12.98 1.18 0.37
CA GLU A 60 12.74 1.35 -1.07
C GLU A 60 11.40 0.72 -1.48
N LYS A 61 11.07 -0.47 -0.96
CA LYS A 61 9.73 -1.08 -1.12
C LYS A 61 8.63 -0.22 -0.53
N THR A 62 8.81 0.28 0.70
CA THR A 62 7.83 1.19 1.32
C THR A 62 7.60 2.44 0.50
N THR A 63 8.66 3.03 -0.06
CA THR A 63 8.58 4.21 -0.94
C THR A 63 7.83 3.89 -2.24
N THR A 64 8.08 2.70 -2.81
CA THR A 64 7.40 2.21 -4.01
C THR A 64 5.89 2.02 -3.75
N PHE A 65 5.54 1.42 -2.63
CA PHE A 65 4.15 1.28 -2.19
C PHE A 65 3.47 2.63 -2.01
N ILE A 66 4.10 3.57 -1.30
CA ILE A 66 3.56 4.93 -1.08
C ILE A 66 3.32 5.65 -2.42
N THR A 67 4.27 5.55 -3.35
CA THR A 67 4.18 6.15 -4.68
C THR A 67 3.06 5.53 -5.51
N SER A 68 2.98 4.20 -5.54
CA SER A 68 1.94 3.47 -6.29
C SER A 68 0.54 3.72 -5.71
N ALA A 69 0.44 3.78 -4.39
CA ALA A 69 -0.78 4.11 -3.67
C ALA A 69 -1.23 5.57 -3.85
N GLY A 70 -0.40 6.45 -4.44
CA GLY A 70 -0.70 7.87 -4.60
C GLY A 70 -0.76 8.61 -3.25
N LEU A 71 -0.07 8.09 -2.24
CA LEU A 71 0.04 8.70 -0.93
C LEU A 71 1.17 9.72 -1.00
N ILE A 72 0.83 11.00 -1.03
CA ILE A 72 1.83 12.07 -0.96
C ILE A 72 2.15 12.28 0.53
N VAL A 73 3.42 12.11 0.90
CA VAL A 73 3.96 12.41 2.23
C VAL A 73 4.58 13.81 2.22
#